data_AF-A0AAX6DLW3-F1
#
_entry.id   AF-A0AAX6DLW3-F1
#
_cell.length_a   1.000
_cell.length_b   1.000
_cell.length_c   1.000
_cell.angle_alpha   90.00
_cell.angle_beta   90.00
_cell.angle_gamma   90.00
#
_symmetry.space_group_name_H-M   'P 1'
#
loop_
_entity.id
_entity.type
_entity.pdbx_description
1 polymer ?
#
loop_
_entity_poly.entity_id
_entity_poly.type
_entity_poly.pdbx_seq_one_letter_code
_entity_poly.pdbx_strand_id
1 'polypeptide(L)'
;MEIGCLRQVGADDSAILDKIVDSLTSLATPTNKEKELSVKFGKINECVMEAQDGSKARPSVLILGAGRVCRPAAEFLASIGNASSAFLKNSPGINIGEVKEFQVIVASLYLKDAEEVIDGISNTTAIELDVKDYGSLSKYISQVEVVLSLLPPSFHAVVANSCIEHKKHLVTASYVDDSVAGLDEKAKGAGVTILSEMGLDPGIDHMMAMKMINQARARKGKIRAFSSFCGGLPSPAAANNPLAYKFSWNPAGAIRAGRNPATYKSFGEIIHLNGNELYDSATVFNIADLPAFALEYLPNRNSLVYGDLYGISKEASTIFRATLRYQGFSQIMSCLAKIGFFETEVHPLLKQGQRPTFKVFLSDLLKSKFSNSVNVEDMEGIIGNEKEMIALFTTLGLCKETAAMKTIKTIKFLGLHENVEIPATCSSAFDVACLRMEQKLSYSANEQDMVLLHHEVEVEFPDGRPSENHRATLLEFGRTENGKTTTAMALTVGIPAAIGALLLLQNKVQTRGVIRPLNPEVYIPALDILEASGIKLPEKVEIL
;
A
#
# COMPACT_ATOMS: atom_id res chain seq x y z
N MET A 1 42.45 -35.91 -15.21
CA MET A 1 41.95 -35.63 -16.57
C MET A 1 41.08 -34.38 -16.44
N GLU A 2 41.41 -33.37 -17.24
CA GLU A 2 41.10 -31.95 -17.00
C GLU A 2 39.62 -31.61 -16.86
N ILE A 3 39.34 -30.67 -15.95
CA ILE A 3 38.06 -29.99 -15.76
C ILE A 3 38.09 -28.74 -16.65
N GLY A 4 37.25 -28.72 -17.69
CA GLY A 4 37.05 -27.60 -18.60
C GLY A 4 36.01 -26.60 -18.07
N CYS A 5 36.41 -25.34 -18.05
CA CYS A 5 35.71 -24.14 -17.61
C CYS A 5 34.36 -23.91 -18.32
N LEU A 6 33.26 -23.74 -17.58
CA LEU A 6 31.99 -23.18 -18.08
C LEU A 6 31.86 -21.74 -17.58
N ARG A 7 31.86 -20.81 -18.53
CA ARG A 7 31.81 -19.35 -18.35
C ARG A 7 30.46 -18.88 -17.79
N GLN A 8 30.52 -17.89 -16.91
CA GLN A 8 29.39 -17.03 -16.54
C GLN A 8 28.83 -16.32 -17.79
N VAL A 9 27.52 -16.37 -17.99
CA VAL A 9 26.82 -15.61 -19.03
C VAL A 9 26.23 -14.36 -18.38
N GLY A 10 26.77 -13.20 -18.76
CA GLY A 10 26.30 -11.88 -18.35
C GLY A 10 25.16 -11.36 -19.24
N ALA A 11 24.46 -10.35 -18.75
CA ALA A 11 23.22 -9.79 -19.31
C ALA A 11 23.37 -8.94 -20.59
N ASP A 12 24.34 -9.23 -21.47
CA ASP A 12 24.65 -8.39 -22.64
C ASP A 12 24.35 -9.05 -24.01
N ASP A 13 23.72 -10.24 -24.05
CA ASP A 13 23.45 -10.94 -25.31
C ASP A 13 22.08 -10.57 -25.91
N SER A 14 22.02 -9.39 -26.55
CA SER A 14 20.84 -8.85 -27.25
C SER A 14 20.20 -9.80 -28.28
N ALA A 15 21.01 -10.68 -28.91
CA ALA A 15 20.54 -11.62 -29.92
C ALA A 15 19.69 -12.80 -29.37
N ILE A 16 19.73 -13.05 -28.06
CA ILE A 16 18.91 -14.09 -27.40
C ILE A 16 17.58 -13.48 -26.92
N LEU A 17 17.59 -12.21 -26.50
CA LEU A 17 16.39 -11.44 -26.13
C LEU A 17 15.45 -11.25 -27.33
N ASP A 18 15.98 -10.95 -28.51
CA ASP A 18 15.16 -10.77 -29.72
C ASP A 18 14.45 -12.08 -30.14
N LYS A 19 15.10 -13.24 -29.94
CA LYS A 19 14.48 -14.55 -30.23
C LYS A 19 13.34 -14.93 -29.27
N ILE A 20 13.36 -14.40 -28.04
CA ILE A 20 12.29 -14.59 -27.05
C ILE A 20 11.11 -13.67 -27.37
N VAL A 21 11.38 -12.43 -27.79
CA VAL A 21 10.36 -11.45 -28.21
C VAL A 21 9.65 -11.91 -29.50
N ASP A 22 10.38 -12.45 -30.47
CA ASP A 22 9.80 -12.96 -31.72
C ASP A 22 8.91 -14.20 -31.50
N SER A 23 9.23 -15.05 -30.51
CA SER A 23 8.41 -16.22 -30.19
C SER A 23 7.08 -15.86 -29.51
N LEU A 24 7.05 -14.78 -28.72
CA LEU A 24 5.85 -14.31 -28.02
C LEU A 24 4.90 -13.51 -28.93
N THR A 25 5.42 -12.91 -30.00
CA THR A 25 4.64 -12.05 -30.91
C THR A 25 3.83 -12.86 -31.94
N SER A 26 4.13 -14.15 -32.17
CA SER A 26 3.41 -14.98 -33.16
C SER A 26 2.09 -15.59 -32.68
N LEU A 27 1.68 -15.38 -31.42
CA LEU A 27 0.47 -15.97 -30.82
C LEU A 27 -0.72 -15.01 -30.66
N ALA A 28 -0.63 -13.76 -31.14
CA ALA A 28 -1.70 -12.78 -30.98
C ALA A 28 -2.00 -12.01 -32.28
N THR A 29 -2.97 -12.49 -33.06
CA THR A 29 -3.82 -11.67 -33.96
C THR A 29 -5.00 -12.54 -34.43
N PRO A 30 -6.25 -12.02 -34.52
CA PRO A 30 -6.55 -11.10 -35.62
C PRO A 30 -7.61 -9.99 -35.40
N THR A 31 -7.41 -8.92 -36.18
CA THR A 31 -8.37 -8.07 -36.94
C THR A 31 -9.41 -7.17 -36.26
N ASN A 32 -9.15 -5.86 -36.43
CA ASN A 32 -10.03 -4.69 -36.37
C ASN A 32 -11.24 -4.72 -37.32
N LYS A 33 -12.36 -4.15 -36.87
CA LYS A 33 -13.26 -3.31 -37.67
C LYS A 33 -13.72 -2.10 -36.85
N GLU A 34 -13.43 -0.92 -37.37
CA GLU A 34 -13.78 0.39 -36.83
C GLU A 34 -15.29 0.63 -36.84
N LYS A 35 -15.81 1.28 -35.80
CA LYS A 35 -17.04 2.08 -35.85
C LYS A 35 -16.85 3.36 -35.05
N GLU A 36 -16.95 4.49 -35.75
CA GLU A 36 -17.06 5.83 -35.19
C GLU A 36 -18.25 5.91 -34.21
N LEU A 37 -18.02 6.49 -33.03
CA LEU A 37 -19.08 6.92 -32.12
C LEU A 37 -18.99 8.43 -31.90
N SER A 38 -20.03 9.13 -32.35
CA SER A 38 -20.24 10.55 -32.14
C SER A 38 -20.66 10.82 -30.69
N VAL A 39 -19.90 11.66 -29.98
CA VAL A 39 -20.21 12.15 -28.63
C VAL A 39 -21.22 13.31 -28.74
N LYS A 40 -22.37 13.20 -28.05
CA LYS A 40 -23.29 14.33 -27.84
C LYS A 40 -23.15 14.82 -26.40
N PHE A 41 -22.72 16.06 -26.25
CA PHE A 41 -22.71 16.79 -24.99
C PHE A 41 -24.16 17.11 -24.55
N GLY A 42 -24.54 16.64 -23.36
CA GLY A 42 -25.78 17.02 -22.68
C GLY A 42 -25.52 18.10 -21.62
N LYS A 43 -26.36 19.13 -21.61
CA LYS A 43 -26.29 20.27 -20.67
C LYS A 43 -26.63 19.88 -19.23
N ILE A 44 -26.03 20.64 -18.31
CA ILE A 44 -26.22 20.68 -16.86
C ILE A 44 -27.70 20.85 -16.50
N ASN A 45 -28.22 19.96 -15.64
CA ASN A 45 -29.45 20.16 -14.89
C ASN A 45 -29.18 19.84 -13.41
N GLU A 46 -29.53 20.78 -12.52
CA GLU A 46 -29.67 20.53 -11.09
C GLU A 46 -30.72 19.43 -10.89
N CYS A 47 -30.30 18.25 -10.42
CA CYS A 47 -31.19 17.14 -10.17
C CYS A 47 -31.62 17.16 -8.69
N VAL A 48 -32.78 17.77 -8.43
CA VAL A 48 -33.59 17.39 -7.27
C VAL A 48 -34.10 15.97 -7.56
N MET A 49 -33.79 15.02 -6.67
CA MET A 49 -34.31 13.66 -6.77
C MET A 49 -35.82 13.67 -6.48
N GLU A 50 -36.64 13.99 -7.48
CA GLU A 50 -38.05 13.66 -7.44
C GLU A 50 -38.22 12.18 -7.82
N ALA A 51 -38.83 11.43 -6.90
CA ALA A 51 -39.15 10.03 -7.09
C ALA A 51 -40.11 9.86 -8.27
N GLN A 52 -39.62 9.29 -9.37
CA GLN A 52 -40.50 8.73 -10.39
C GLN A 52 -41.00 7.36 -9.90
N ASP A 53 -42.30 7.37 -9.63
CA ASP A 53 -43.29 6.29 -9.58
C ASP A 53 -42.80 4.82 -9.63
N GLY A 54 -43.17 4.05 -8.59
CA GLY A 54 -43.36 2.60 -8.64
C GLY A 54 -42.15 1.66 -8.57
N SER A 55 -40.92 2.10 -8.84
CA SER A 55 -39.73 1.23 -8.68
C SER A 55 -39.12 1.35 -7.28
N LYS A 56 -38.88 0.23 -6.57
CA LYS A 56 -38.14 0.26 -5.30
C LYS A 56 -36.78 0.94 -5.56
N ALA A 57 -36.49 2.01 -4.82
CA ALA A 57 -35.21 2.71 -4.89
C ALA A 57 -34.05 1.71 -4.79
N ARG A 58 -33.08 1.83 -5.70
CA ARG A 58 -31.91 0.95 -5.74
C ARG A 58 -31.06 1.21 -4.49
N PRO A 59 -30.57 0.17 -3.80
CA PRO A 59 -29.62 0.36 -2.72
C PRO A 59 -28.37 1.09 -3.25
N SER A 60 -27.88 2.03 -2.47
CA SER A 60 -26.86 3.00 -2.82
C SER A 60 -25.68 2.96 -1.85
N VAL A 61 -24.47 3.13 -2.38
CA VAL A 61 -23.22 3.27 -1.60
C VAL A 61 -22.62 4.64 -1.87
N LEU A 62 -22.24 5.35 -0.80
CA LEU A 62 -21.49 6.60 -0.91
C LEU A 62 -20.01 6.33 -0.67
N ILE A 63 -19.16 6.52 -1.68
CA ILE A 63 -17.71 6.51 -1.55
C ILE A 63 -17.20 7.93 -1.34
N LEU A 64 -16.55 8.18 -0.21
CA LEU A 64 -15.92 9.45 0.11
C LEU A 64 -14.43 9.39 -0.25
N GLY A 65 -14.00 10.23 -1.19
CA GLY A 65 -12.62 10.34 -1.65
C GLY A 65 -12.43 9.73 -3.05
N ALA A 66 -11.93 10.54 -3.99
CA ALA A 66 -11.65 10.16 -5.37
C ALA A 66 -10.15 9.85 -5.61
N GLY A 67 -9.47 9.24 -4.63
CA GLY A 67 -8.06 8.85 -4.76
C GLY A 67 -7.85 7.60 -5.61
N ARG A 68 -6.59 7.18 -5.77
CA ARG A 68 -6.20 6.01 -6.61
C ARG A 68 -6.92 4.70 -6.25
N VAL A 69 -7.27 4.51 -4.98
CA VAL A 69 -7.96 3.33 -4.45
C VAL A 69 -9.47 3.32 -4.73
N CYS A 70 -10.06 4.46 -5.10
CA CYS A 70 -11.50 4.61 -5.25
C CYS A 70 -12.03 3.91 -6.50
N ARG A 71 -11.32 4.01 -7.62
CA ARG A 71 -11.78 3.44 -8.88
C ARG A 71 -12.00 1.91 -8.81
N PRO A 72 -11.05 1.09 -8.30
CA PRO A 72 -11.29 -0.35 -8.16
C PRO A 72 -12.47 -0.68 -7.24
N ALA A 73 -12.68 0.11 -6.19
CA ALA A 73 -13.82 -0.05 -5.30
C ALA A 73 -15.15 0.24 -6.03
N ALA A 74 -15.20 1.33 -6.80
CA ALA A 74 -16.35 1.71 -7.59
C ALA A 74 -16.65 0.71 -8.71
N GLU A 75 -15.63 0.28 -9.47
CA GLU A 75 -15.75 -0.75 -10.52
C GLU A 75 -16.26 -2.07 -9.94
N PHE A 76 -15.70 -2.50 -8.80
CA PHE A 76 -16.14 -3.71 -8.11
C PHE A 76 -17.62 -3.61 -7.74
N LEU A 77 -18.03 -2.58 -6.98
CA LEU A 77 -19.41 -2.42 -6.51
C LEU A 77 -20.41 -2.25 -7.66
N ALA A 78 -20.07 -1.47 -8.69
CA ALA A 78 -20.92 -1.23 -9.84
C ALA A 78 -21.07 -2.45 -10.75
N SER A 79 -20.12 -3.39 -10.71
CA SER A 79 -20.21 -4.66 -11.45
C SER A 79 -21.17 -5.67 -10.82
N ILE A 80 -21.53 -5.49 -9.55
CA ILE A 80 -22.39 -6.39 -8.80
C ILE A 80 -23.83 -6.31 -9.32
N GLY A 81 -24.42 -7.45 -9.69
CA GLY A 81 -25.78 -7.54 -10.24
C GLY A 81 -25.84 -7.51 -11.77
N ASN A 82 -24.75 -7.14 -12.46
CA ASN A 82 -24.65 -7.21 -13.91
C ASN A 82 -24.34 -8.64 -14.40
N ALA A 83 -24.61 -8.95 -15.68
CA ALA A 83 -24.27 -10.25 -16.29
C ALA A 83 -22.78 -10.64 -16.16
N SER A 84 -21.89 -9.65 -15.98
CA SER A 84 -20.45 -9.75 -15.74
C SER A 84 -20.07 -10.25 -14.34
N SER A 85 -20.98 -10.28 -13.36
CA SER A 85 -20.72 -10.81 -12.01
C SER A 85 -20.67 -12.35 -11.96
N ALA A 86 -20.38 -13.00 -13.08
CA ALA A 86 -20.32 -14.45 -13.21
C ALA A 86 -19.23 -15.06 -12.32
N PHE A 87 -18.16 -14.33 -12.01
CA PHE A 87 -17.11 -14.78 -11.10
C PHE A 87 -17.61 -14.99 -9.67
N LEU A 88 -18.59 -14.18 -9.22
CA LEU A 88 -19.21 -14.38 -7.91
C LEU A 88 -20.06 -15.65 -7.89
N LYS A 89 -20.64 -16.10 -9.03
CA LYS A 89 -21.58 -17.26 -9.12
C LYS A 89 -21.06 -18.55 -8.50
N ASN A 90 -19.74 -18.67 -8.38
CA ASN A 90 -19.08 -19.85 -7.85
C ASN A 90 -18.48 -19.64 -6.43
N SER A 91 -18.66 -18.47 -5.81
CA SER A 91 -18.17 -18.19 -4.46
C SER A 91 -19.11 -18.76 -3.40
N PRO A 92 -18.66 -19.69 -2.54
CA PRO A 92 -19.51 -20.36 -1.54
C PRO A 92 -20.09 -19.44 -0.45
N GLY A 93 -19.63 -18.18 -0.35
CA GLY A 93 -20.14 -17.17 0.60
C GLY A 93 -21.29 -16.27 0.11
N ILE A 94 -21.54 -16.20 -1.21
CA ILE A 94 -22.58 -15.32 -1.78
C ILE A 94 -23.74 -16.17 -2.32
N ASN A 95 -24.94 -15.90 -1.82
CA ASN A 95 -26.17 -16.47 -2.38
C ASN A 95 -26.66 -15.54 -3.51
N ILE A 96 -26.42 -15.92 -4.76
CA ILE A 96 -26.44 -14.98 -5.91
C ILE A 96 -27.82 -14.79 -6.53
N GLY A 97 -28.80 -15.57 -6.07
CA GLY A 97 -30.18 -15.45 -6.52
C GLY A 97 -30.86 -14.11 -6.18
N GLU A 98 -30.29 -13.28 -5.29
CA GLU A 98 -30.92 -12.05 -4.77
C GLU A 98 -30.06 -10.78 -4.89
N VAL A 99 -28.98 -10.79 -5.68
CA VAL A 99 -28.07 -9.65 -5.74
C VAL A 99 -28.68 -8.52 -6.57
N LYS A 100 -29.15 -7.47 -5.89
CA LYS A 100 -29.67 -6.25 -6.52
C LYS A 100 -28.53 -5.43 -7.10
N GLU A 101 -28.77 -4.82 -8.26
CA GLU A 101 -27.89 -3.74 -8.77
C GLU A 101 -27.81 -2.61 -7.73
N PHE A 102 -26.60 -2.11 -7.48
CA PHE A 102 -26.35 -0.99 -6.58
C PHE A 102 -26.07 0.29 -7.37
N GLN A 103 -26.49 1.43 -6.82
CA GLN A 103 -26.00 2.73 -7.26
C GLN A 103 -24.75 3.10 -6.47
N VAL A 104 -23.70 3.55 -7.14
CA VAL A 104 -22.46 3.99 -6.49
C VAL A 104 -22.32 5.50 -6.65
N ILE A 105 -22.25 6.23 -5.55
CA ILE A 105 -22.05 7.68 -5.54
C ILE A 105 -20.60 7.93 -5.11
N VAL A 106 -19.80 8.58 -5.96
CA VAL A 106 -18.42 8.98 -5.63
C VAL A 106 -18.39 10.46 -5.33
N ALA A 107 -17.91 10.81 -4.14
CA ALA A 107 -17.83 12.17 -3.65
C ALA A 107 -16.37 12.61 -3.50
N SER A 108 -16.06 13.82 -3.96
CA SER A 108 -14.75 14.46 -3.79
C SER A 108 -14.90 15.94 -3.47
N LEU A 109 -13.85 16.53 -2.88
CA LEU A 109 -13.78 17.98 -2.68
C LEU A 109 -13.82 18.73 -4.03
N TYR A 110 -13.30 18.11 -5.09
CA TYR A 110 -13.35 18.63 -6.45
C TYR A 110 -14.17 17.66 -7.32
N LEU A 111 -15.28 18.14 -7.89
CA LEU A 111 -16.18 17.33 -8.72
C LEU A 111 -15.44 16.57 -9.83
N LYS A 112 -14.50 17.24 -10.49
CA LYS A 112 -13.71 16.69 -11.60
C LYS A 112 -12.97 15.41 -11.22
N ASP A 113 -12.43 15.32 -10.00
CA ASP A 113 -11.73 14.11 -9.55
C ASP A 113 -12.70 12.92 -9.46
N ALA A 114 -13.93 13.16 -8.95
CA ALA A 114 -14.97 12.14 -8.88
C ALA A 114 -15.43 11.71 -10.28
N GLU A 115 -15.61 12.66 -11.21
CA GLU A 115 -15.96 12.38 -12.62
C GLU A 115 -14.89 11.52 -13.31
N GLU A 116 -13.60 11.86 -13.14
CA GLU A 116 -12.48 11.08 -13.70
C GLU A 116 -12.38 9.66 -13.13
N VAL A 117 -12.72 9.49 -11.84
CA VAL A 117 -12.76 8.17 -11.20
C VAL A 117 -13.87 7.31 -11.80
N ILE A 118 -15.06 7.86 -12.01
CA ILE A 118 -16.23 7.10 -12.46
C ILE A 118 -16.34 6.97 -13.99
N ASP A 119 -15.49 7.64 -14.74
CA ASP A 119 -15.50 7.59 -16.21
C ASP A 119 -15.48 6.14 -16.74
N GLY A 120 -16.44 5.83 -17.61
CA GLY A 120 -16.65 4.49 -18.17
C GLY A 120 -17.28 3.45 -17.22
N ILE A 121 -17.67 3.82 -15.99
CA ILE A 121 -18.31 2.91 -15.02
C ILE A 121 -19.82 3.13 -14.99
N SER A 122 -20.61 2.15 -15.44
CA SER A 122 -22.08 2.20 -15.36
C SER A 122 -22.58 2.25 -13.90
N ASN A 123 -23.81 2.73 -13.67
CA ASN A 123 -24.45 2.77 -12.34
C ASN A 123 -23.70 3.61 -11.29
N THR A 124 -22.94 4.61 -11.75
CA THR A 124 -22.20 5.54 -10.89
C THR A 124 -22.72 6.97 -11.00
N THR A 125 -22.47 7.79 -9.97
CA THR A 125 -22.77 9.23 -9.96
C THR A 125 -21.65 9.97 -9.24
N ALA A 126 -21.14 11.06 -9.83
CA ALA A 126 -20.12 11.91 -9.22
C ALA A 126 -20.80 13.10 -8.52
N ILE A 127 -20.31 13.46 -7.33
CA ILE A 127 -20.77 14.63 -6.58
C ILE A 127 -19.60 15.41 -5.99
N GLU A 128 -19.79 16.73 -5.85
CA GLU A 128 -18.91 17.58 -5.07
C GLU A 128 -19.36 17.58 -3.60
N LEU A 129 -18.43 17.33 -2.67
CA LEU A 129 -18.70 17.32 -1.25
C LEU A 129 -17.44 17.65 -0.44
N ASP A 130 -17.48 18.73 0.33
CA ASP A 130 -16.58 18.94 1.45
C ASP A 130 -17.13 18.21 2.68
N VAL A 131 -16.40 17.21 3.19
CA VAL A 131 -16.80 16.48 4.41
C VAL A 131 -16.77 17.34 5.68
N LYS A 132 -16.20 18.56 5.61
CA LYS A 132 -16.29 19.54 6.70
C LYS A 132 -17.60 20.33 6.67
N ASP A 133 -18.31 20.35 5.55
CA ASP A 133 -19.69 20.83 5.51
C ASP A 133 -20.62 19.72 6.03
N TYR A 134 -20.89 19.79 7.33
CA TYR A 134 -21.75 18.83 8.01
C TYR A 134 -23.17 18.78 7.42
N GLY A 135 -23.72 19.90 6.93
CA GLY A 135 -25.07 19.92 6.36
C GLY A 135 -25.15 19.07 5.09
N SER A 136 -24.19 19.26 4.18
CA SER A 136 -24.09 18.48 2.95
C SER A 136 -23.73 17.01 3.23
N LEU A 137 -22.78 16.75 4.13
CA LEU A 137 -22.39 15.39 4.52
C LEU A 137 -23.59 14.60 5.08
N SER A 138 -24.30 15.20 6.03
CA SER A 138 -25.49 14.64 6.67
C SER A 138 -26.59 14.33 5.64
N LYS A 139 -26.84 15.26 4.71
CA LYS A 139 -27.80 15.06 3.61
C LYS A 139 -27.48 13.83 2.78
N TYR A 140 -26.25 13.67 2.28
CA TYR A 140 -25.91 12.54 1.42
C TYR A 140 -25.84 11.22 2.18
N ILE A 141 -25.33 11.20 3.41
CA ILE A 141 -25.29 9.99 4.24
C ILE A 141 -26.72 9.47 4.52
N SER A 142 -27.69 10.36 4.76
CA SER A 142 -29.08 9.94 5.02
C SER A 142 -29.71 9.14 3.86
N GLN A 143 -29.22 9.33 2.63
CA GLN A 143 -29.79 8.80 1.39
C GLN A 143 -29.20 7.45 0.94
N VAL A 144 -28.15 6.96 1.60
CA VAL A 144 -27.46 5.71 1.22
C VAL A 144 -27.58 4.66 2.32
N GLU A 145 -27.26 3.40 2.03
CA GLU A 145 -27.25 2.32 3.03
C GLU A 145 -25.89 2.17 3.71
N VAL A 146 -24.81 2.33 2.94
CA VAL A 146 -23.43 2.17 3.40
C VAL A 146 -22.56 3.30 2.88
N VAL A 147 -21.68 3.80 3.75
CA VAL A 147 -20.64 4.77 3.42
C VAL A 147 -19.29 4.05 3.39
N LEU A 148 -18.51 4.28 2.34
CA LEU A 148 -17.13 3.83 2.22
C LEU A 148 -16.20 5.05 2.29
N SER A 149 -15.45 5.21 3.38
CA SER A 149 -14.50 6.32 3.55
C SER A 149 -13.11 5.91 3.11
N LEU A 150 -12.66 6.45 1.97
CA LEU A 150 -11.30 6.33 1.43
C LEU A 150 -10.51 7.64 1.61
N LEU A 151 -10.90 8.44 2.60
CA LEU A 151 -10.26 9.69 2.99
C LEU A 151 -9.07 9.46 3.95
N PRO A 152 -8.24 10.49 4.18
CA PRO A 152 -7.26 10.46 5.26
C PRO A 152 -7.88 10.13 6.62
N PRO A 153 -7.18 9.37 7.50
CA PRO A 153 -7.73 8.92 8.79
C PRO A 153 -8.31 10.03 9.69
N SER A 154 -7.78 11.26 9.59
CA SER A 154 -8.25 12.42 10.35
C SER A 154 -9.72 12.79 10.12
N PHE A 155 -10.34 12.30 9.04
CA PHE A 155 -11.75 12.56 8.73
C PHE A 155 -12.70 11.46 9.21
N HIS A 156 -12.20 10.28 9.60
CA HIS A 156 -13.04 9.11 9.88
C HIS A 156 -13.97 9.33 11.06
N ALA A 157 -13.53 10.03 12.12
CA ALA A 157 -14.39 10.32 13.27
C ALA A 157 -15.60 11.19 12.89
N VAL A 158 -15.41 12.19 12.02
CA VAL A 158 -16.51 13.08 11.56
C VAL A 158 -17.52 12.28 10.74
N VAL A 159 -17.03 11.48 9.80
CA VAL A 159 -17.89 10.61 8.96
C VAL A 159 -18.62 9.58 9.82
N ALA A 160 -17.93 8.93 10.76
CA ALA A 160 -18.51 7.93 11.65
C ALA A 160 -19.63 8.48 12.52
N ASN A 161 -19.46 9.68 13.09
CA ASN A 161 -20.53 10.31 13.87
C ASN A 161 -21.78 10.58 13.01
N SER A 162 -21.61 11.06 11.78
CA SER A 162 -22.75 11.27 10.87
C SER A 162 -23.41 9.95 10.46
N CYS A 163 -22.63 8.89 10.23
CA CYS A 163 -23.18 7.55 9.98
C CYS A 163 -24.00 7.03 11.16
N ILE A 164 -23.51 7.20 12.39
CA ILE A 164 -24.23 6.82 13.62
C ILE A 164 -25.55 7.56 13.75
N GLU A 165 -25.55 8.88 13.51
CA GLU A 165 -26.74 9.73 13.56
C GLU A 165 -27.83 9.25 12.58
N HIS A 166 -27.44 8.91 11.35
CA HIS A 166 -28.34 8.45 10.30
C HIS A 166 -28.57 6.94 10.30
N LYS A 167 -28.01 6.22 11.27
CA LYS A 167 -28.06 4.76 11.39
C LYS A 167 -27.56 4.04 10.12
N LYS A 168 -26.50 4.55 9.50
CA LYS A 168 -25.87 3.99 8.30
C LYS A 168 -24.57 3.30 8.65
N HIS A 169 -24.22 2.24 7.92
CA HIS A 169 -22.97 1.54 8.14
C HIS A 169 -21.79 2.27 7.49
N LEU A 170 -20.60 2.09 8.06
CA LEU A 170 -19.36 2.68 7.57
C LEU A 170 -18.32 1.61 7.33
N VAL A 171 -17.61 1.72 6.21
CA VAL A 171 -16.39 0.96 5.91
C VAL A 171 -15.21 1.91 5.75
N THR A 172 -14.05 1.54 6.30
CA THR A 172 -12.79 2.27 6.08
C THR A 172 -11.64 1.29 5.79
N ALA A 173 -10.63 1.76 5.07
CA ALA A 173 -9.39 1.03 4.81
C ALA A 173 -8.22 1.52 5.70
N SER A 174 -8.54 2.06 6.88
CA SER A 174 -7.55 2.66 7.80
C SER A 174 -7.55 1.97 9.15
N TYR A 175 -6.42 2.07 9.85
CA TYR A 175 -6.30 1.70 11.25
C TYR A 175 -7.36 2.39 12.12
N VAL A 176 -7.89 1.66 13.10
CA VAL A 176 -8.74 2.25 14.14
C VAL A 176 -7.88 3.02 15.13
N ASP A 177 -8.00 4.34 15.15
CA ASP A 177 -7.43 5.20 16.18
C ASP A 177 -8.37 5.37 17.39
N ASP A 178 -7.89 6.03 18.45
CA ASP A 178 -8.65 6.25 19.68
C ASP A 178 -9.96 7.03 19.44
N SER A 179 -9.98 7.92 18.46
CA SER A 179 -11.15 8.75 18.14
C SER A 179 -12.27 7.92 17.54
N VAL A 180 -11.95 6.96 16.68
CA VAL A 180 -12.91 6.02 16.10
C VAL A 180 -13.25 4.92 17.11
N ALA A 181 -12.27 4.37 17.84
CA ALA A 181 -12.50 3.35 18.86
C ALA A 181 -13.48 3.82 19.93
N GLY A 182 -13.39 5.09 20.35
CA GLY A 182 -14.30 5.70 21.33
C GLY A 182 -15.77 5.80 20.88
N LEU A 183 -16.09 5.49 19.62
CA LEU A 183 -17.45 5.50 19.08
C LEU A 183 -18.16 4.14 19.19
N ASP A 184 -17.50 3.09 19.69
CA ASP A 184 -18.01 1.72 19.70
C ASP A 184 -19.40 1.58 20.37
N GLU A 185 -19.56 2.09 21.59
CA GLU A 185 -20.85 2.02 22.31
C GLU A 185 -21.95 2.86 21.64
N LYS A 186 -21.60 4.00 21.03
CA LYS A 186 -22.56 4.81 20.26
C LYS A 186 -23.03 4.07 19.00
N ALA A 187 -22.09 3.43 18.29
CA ALA A 187 -22.40 2.64 17.10
C ALA A 187 -23.26 1.43 17.45
N LYS A 188 -22.95 0.69 18.53
CA LYS A 188 -23.80 -0.39 19.05
C LYS A 188 -25.20 0.11 19.39
N GLY A 189 -25.32 1.22 20.13
CA GLY A 189 -26.61 1.81 20.50
C GLY A 189 -27.46 2.25 19.30
N ALA A 190 -26.82 2.69 18.21
CA ALA A 190 -27.49 3.05 16.96
C ALA A 190 -27.79 1.84 16.04
N GLY A 191 -27.33 0.64 16.39
CA GLY A 191 -27.44 -0.55 15.54
C GLY A 191 -26.55 -0.49 14.30
N VAL A 192 -25.45 0.25 14.36
CA VAL A 192 -24.53 0.51 13.25
C VAL A 192 -23.26 -0.33 13.39
N THR A 193 -22.78 -0.85 12.27
CA THR A 193 -21.43 -1.41 12.14
C THR A 193 -20.50 -0.38 11.49
N ILE A 194 -19.37 -0.10 12.14
CA ILE A 194 -18.22 0.61 11.58
C ILE A 194 -17.14 -0.45 11.36
N LEU A 195 -17.00 -0.92 10.12
CA LEU A 195 -16.03 -1.93 9.72
C LEU A 195 -14.76 -1.24 9.19
N SER A 196 -13.76 -1.13 10.05
CA SER A 196 -12.47 -0.52 9.71
C SER A 196 -11.46 -1.56 9.26
N GLU A 197 -10.28 -1.09 8.83
CA GLU A 197 -9.16 -1.96 8.48
C GLU A 197 -9.51 -2.94 7.33
N MET A 198 -10.33 -2.51 6.35
CA MET A 198 -10.67 -3.28 5.14
C MET A 198 -9.80 -2.87 3.93
N GLY A 199 -8.48 -2.89 4.08
CA GLY A 199 -7.53 -2.62 2.99
C GLY A 199 -6.59 -3.80 2.73
N LEU A 200 -5.31 -3.50 2.42
CA LEU A 200 -4.24 -4.49 2.27
C LEU A 200 -3.56 -4.79 3.63
N ASP A 201 -2.98 -3.74 4.22
CA ASP A 201 -2.23 -3.72 5.48
C ASP A 201 -2.52 -2.34 6.11
N PRO A 202 -3.60 -2.21 6.90
CA PRO A 202 -4.38 -3.30 7.49
C PRO A 202 -5.59 -3.76 6.64
N GLY A 203 -5.82 -5.06 6.57
CA GLY A 203 -7.00 -5.73 6.02
C GLY A 203 -6.77 -7.16 5.57
N ILE A 204 -6.32 -7.37 4.33
CA ILE A 204 -6.00 -8.71 3.81
C ILE A 204 -5.02 -9.43 4.76
N ASP A 205 -4.05 -8.70 5.31
CA ASP A 205 -3.11 -9.24 6.29
C ASP A 205 -3.80 -9.82 7.55
N HIS A 206 -4.78 -9.11 8.12
CA HIS A 206 -5.60 -9.60 9.23
C HIS A 206 -6.41 -10.84 8.85
N MET A 207 -7.07 -10.79 7.70
CA MET A 207 -7.94 -11.87 7.24
C MET A 207 -7.16 -13.18 7.03
N MET A 208 -6.01 -13.10 6.35
CA MET A 208 -5.11 -14.24 6.16
C MET A 208 -4.57 -14.77 7.49
N ALA A 209 -4.11 -13.88 8.38
CA ALA A 209 -3.57 -14.27 9.68
C ALA A 209 -4.61 -15.01 10.52
N MET A 210 -5.82 -14.46 10.65
CA MET A 210 -6.89 -15.06 11.44
C MET A 210 -7.39 -16.38 10.86
N LYS A 211 -7.44 -16.52 9.52
CA LYS A 211 -7.76 -17.79 8.88
C LYS A 211 -6.76 -18.89 9.28
N MET A 212 -5.46 -18.63 9.14
CA MET A 212 -4.40 -19.60 9.49
C MET A 212 -4.43 -19.94 10.98
N ILE A 213 -4.52 -18.93 11.85
CA ILE A 213 -4.57 -19.11 13.32
C ILE A 213 -5.79 -19.95 13.72
N ASN A 214 -6.97 -19.65 13.19
CA ASN A 214 -8.19 -20.38 13.54
C ASN A 214 -8.20 -21.81 12.99
N GLN A 215 -7.64 -22.05 11.80
CA GLN A 215 -7.45 -23.41 11.26
C GLN A 215 -6.49 -24.24 12.11
N ALA A 216 -5.37 -23.67 12.54
CA ALA A 216 -4.42 -24.31 13.45
C ALA A 216 -5.10 -24.67 14.78
N ARG A 217 -5.84 -23.73 15.38
CA ARG A 217 -6.59 -23.93 16.63
C ARG A 217 -7.70 -24.97 16.51
N ALA A 218 -8.43 -25.01 15.40
CA ALA A 218 -9.41 -26.05 15.11
C ALA A 218 -8.79 -27.46 15.11
N ARG A 219 -7.50 -27.57 14.75
CA ARG A 219 -6.70 -28.80 14.82
C ARG A 219 -5.98 -28.98 16.17
N LYS A 220 -6.35 -28.20 17.20
CA LYS A 220 -5.74 -28.16 18.55
C LYS A 220 -4.25 -27.75 18.56
N GLY A 221 -3.79 -27.06 17.53
CA GLY A 221 -2.45 -26.46 17.48
C GLY A 221 -2.37 -25.19 18.32
N LYS A 222 -1.17 -24.90 18.83
CA LYS A 222 -0.81 -23.65 19.49
C LYS A 222 0.10 -22.82 18.59
N ILE A 223 -0.08 -21.51 18.57
CA ILE A 223 0.72 -20.62 17.75
C ILE A 223 2.04 -20.31 18.49
N ARG A 224 3.16 -20.81 17.96
CA ARG A 224 4.50 -20.59 18.52
C ARG A 224 5.13 -19.31 17.97
N ALA A 225 5.00 -19.06 16.68
CA ALA A 225 5.53 -17.87 16.03
C ALA A 225 4.55 -17.33 14.99
N PHE A 226 4.45 -16.00 14.92
CA PHE A 226 3.73 -15.29 13.88
C PHE A 226 4.64 -14.20 13.30
N SER A 227 4.89 -14.26 12.00
CA SER A 227 5.64 -13.27 11.24
C SER A 227 4.84 -12.83 10.02
N SER A 228 4.77 -11.52 9.78
CA SER A 228 4.05 -10.93 8.65
C SER A 228 4.91 -9.90 7.93
N PHE A 229 4.97 -10.00 6.61
CA PHE A 229 5.82 -9.19 5.75
C PHE A 229 4.98 -8.59 4.63
N CYS A 230 4.96 -7.27 4.47
CA CYS A 230 4.20 -6.60 3.42
C CYS A 230 5.04 -5.53 2.70
N GLY A 231 4.94 -5.43 1.38
CA GLY A 231 5.56 -4.35 0.61
C GLY A 231 4.79 -4.02 -0.67
N GLY A 232 4.52 -2.72 -0.86
CA GLY A 232 4.21 -2.15 -2.17
C GLY A 232 5.52 -1.71 -2.84
N LEU A 233 5.86 -2.35 -3.95
CA LEU A 233 7.15 -2.24 -4.63
C LEU A 233 6.92 -2.03 -6.13
N PRO A 234 7.89 -1.51 -6.90
CA PRO A 234 7.83 -1.67 -8.35
C PRO A 234 7.89 -3.16 -8.72
N SER A 235 7.26 -3.53 -9.83
CA SER A 235 7.50 -4.83 -10.43
C SER A 235 9.01 -5.01 -10.71
N PRO A 236 9.55 -6.23 -10.78
CA PRO A 236 10.97 -6.43 -11.07
C PRO A 236 11.43 -5.70 -12.35
N ALA A 237 10.59 -5.63 -13.38
CA ALA A 237 10.86 -4.89 -14.62
C ALA A 237 10.89 -3.35 -14.42
N ALA A 238 10.08 -2.83 -13.49
CA ALA A 238 10.02 -1.40 -13.16
C ALA A 238 11.00 -0.98 -12.04
N ALA A 239 11.72 -1.92 -11.42
CA ALA A 239 12.74 -1.68 -10.40
C ALA A 239 14.06 -1.16 -10.99
N ASN A 240 13.97 -0.29 -11.99
CA ASN A 240 15.04 0.13 -12.90
C ASN A 240 15.79 1.41 -12.43
N ASN A 241 15.92 1.61 -11.12
CA ASN A 241 16.63 2.75 -10.55
C ASN A 241 17.53 2.31 -9.38
N PRO A 242 18.50 3.14 -8.94
CA PRO A 242 19.46 2.75 -7.90
C PRO A 242 18.85 2.36 -6.54
N LEU A 243 17.66 2.85 -6.21
CA LEU A 243 16.91 2.50 -5.00
C LEU A 243 16.01 1.27 -5.17
N ALA A 244 15.84 0.79 -6.41
CA ALA A 244 14.85 -0.22 -6.77
C ALA A 244 13.44 0.09 -6.22
N TYR A 245 13.08 1.37 -6.12
CA TYR A 245 11.82 1.80 -5.51
C TYR A 245 11.16 2.91 -6.32
N LYS A 246 9.82 2.94 -6.31
CA LYS A 246 9.02 4.00 -6.93
C LYS A 246 7.83 4.34 -6.05
N PHE A 247 7.48 5.61 -6.00
CA PHE A 247 6.42 6.11 -5.15
C PHE A 247 5.05 5.98 -5.83
N SER A 248 4.20 5.12 -5.28
CA SER A 248 2.78 5.05 -5.61
C SER A 248 1.90 5.95 -4.70
N TRP A 249 2.54 6.72 -3.81
CA TRP A 249 1.94 7.63 -2.83
C TRP A 249 2.99 8.67 -2.37
N ASN A 250 2.61 9.64 -1.52
CA ASN A 250 3.48 10.75 -1.13
C ASN A 250 4.84 10.30 -0.51
N PRO A 251 6.00 10.68 -1.09
CA PRO A 251 7.33 10.29 -0.58
C PRO A 251 7.59 10.67 0.87
N ALA A 252 7.03 11.77 1.36
CA ALA A 252 7.21 12.23 2.73
C ALA A 252 6.74 11.18 3.74
N GLY A 253 5.58 10.58 3.49
CA GLY A 253 5.06 9.55 4.38
C GLY A 253 5.90 8.27 4.34
N ALA A 254 6.48 7.93 3.19
CA ALA A 254 7.32 6.75 3.02
C ALA A 254 8.67 6.89 3.73
N ILE A 255 9.31 8.05 3.61
CA ILE A 255 10.57 8.35 4.29
C ILE A 255 10.35 8.38 5.80
N ARG A 256 9.26 9.02 6.27
CA ARG A 256 8.90 9.03 7.70
C ARG A 256 8.62 7.62 8.21
N ALA A 257 7.93 6.78 7.43
CA ALA A 257 7.65 5.40 7.81
C ALA A 257 8.94 4.61 8.06
N GLY A 258 9.97 4.82 7.23
CA GLY A 258 11.29 4.22 7.40
C GLY A 258 12.13 4.80 8.56
N ARG A 259 11.57 5.71 9.37
CA ARG A 259 12.17 6.21 10.63
C ARG A 259 11.25 6.06 11.84
N ASN A 260 10.17 5.28 11.74
CA ASN A 260 9.33 4.99 12.89
C ASN A 260 10.05 4.02 13.85
N PRO A 261 9.93 4.18 15.17
CA PRO A 261 10.41 3.16 16.09
C PRO A 261 9.63 1.85 15.88
N ALA A 262 10.29 0.73 16.16
CA ALA A 262 9.67 -0.58 16.10
C ALA A 262 9.74 -1.31 17.44
N THR A 263 8.72 -2.11 17.75
CA THR A 263 8.68 -2.96 18.94
C THR A 263 8.03 -4.28 18.57
N TYR A 264 8.70 -5.39 18.88
CA TYR A 264 8.23 -6.73 18.51
C TYR A 264 8.74 -7.78 19.48
N LYS A 265 8.15 -8.98 19.42
CA LYS A 265 8.59 -10.12 20.24
C LYS A 265 9.34 -11.11 19.36
N SER A 266 10.52 -11.54 19.78
CA SER A 266 11.32 -12.55 19.07
C SER A 266 11.90 -13.54 20.08
N PHE A 267 11.64 -14.83 19.87
CA PHE A 267 12.13 -15.91 20.75
C PHE A 267 11.87 -15.69 22.25
N GLY A 268 10.76 -15.05 22.61
CA GLY A 268 10.37 -14.77 23.99
C GLY A 268 10.77 -13.38 24.49
N GLU A 269 11.69 -12.69 23.81
CA GLU A 269 12.20 -11.37 24.20
C GLU A 269 11.48 -10.24 23.47
N ILE A 270 11.21 -9.14 24.18
CA ILE A 270 10.68 -7.92 23.58
C ILE A 270 11.86 -7.07 23.12
N ILE A 271 11.89 -6.78 21.82
CA ILE A 271 12.92 -5.96 21.19
C ILE A 271 12.33 -4.58 20.91
N HIS A 272 13.05 -3.53 21.33
CA HIS A 272 12.74 -2.14 21.02
C HIS A 272 13.82 -1.58 20.10
N LEU A 273 13.42 -1.04 18.96
CA LEU A 273 14.30 -0.45 17.97
C LEU A 273 14.00 1.04 17.82
N ASN A 274 15.03 1.87 17.94
CA ASN A 274 14.86 3.30 17.73
C ASN A 274 14.61 3.59 16.24
N GLY A 275 13.77 4.58 15.95
CA GLY A 275 13.48 4.98 14.57
C GLY A 275 14.70 5.39 13.76
N ASN A 276 15.74 5.93 14.40
CA ASN A 276 17.00 6.29 13.73
C ASN A 276 17.83 5.07 13.31
N GLU A 277 17.60 3.91 13.91
CA GLU A 277 18.30 2.66 13.63
C GLU A 277 17.52 1.77 12.66
N LEU A 278 16.30 2.17 12.26
CA LEU A 278 15.39 1.30 11.51
C LEU A 278 16.00 0.83 10.19
N TYR A 279 16.55 1.74 9.38
CA TYR A 279 17.22 1.36 8.13
C TYR A 279 18.46 0.48 8.33
N ASP A 280 19.19 0.68 9.43
CA ASP A 280 20.37 -0.13 9.76
C ASP A 280 20.00 -1.54 10.24
N SER A 281 18.76 -1.75 10.70
CA SER A 281 18.23 -3.06 11.13
C SER A 281 17.80 -3.98 9.99
N ALA A 282 17.85 -3.52 8.74
CA ALA A 282 17.36 -4.26 7.60
C ALA A 282 18.03 -5.63 7.48
N THR A 283 17.22 -6.68 7.31
CA THR A 283 17.69 -8.06 7.20
C THR A 283 17.30 -8.62 5.84
N VAL A 284 18.23 -9.32 5.18
CA VAL A 284 17.97 -10.02 3.91
C VAL A 284 16.87 -11.06 4.13
N PHE A 285 15.94 -11.14 3.20
CA PHE A 285 14.79 -12.03 3.31
C PHE A 285 14.60 -12.82 2.02
N ASN A 286 14.50 -14.14 2.17
CA ASN A 286 14.29 -15.05 1.06
C ASN A 286 12.99 -15.81 1.30
N ILE A 287 12.00 -15.58 0.44
CA ILE A 287 10.77 -16.38 0.43
C ILE A 287 11.06 -17.59 -0.44
N ALA A 288 11.03 -18.79 0.13
CA ALA A 288 11.45 -20.02 -0.59
C ALA A 288 10.65 -20.27 -1.88
N ASP A 289 9.38 -19.84 -1.91
CA ASP A 289 8.50 -19.96 -3.08
C ASP A 289 8.75 -18.90 -4.16
N LEU A 290 9.53 -17.86 -3.83
CA LEU A 290 9.85 -16.73 -4.68
C LEU A 290 11.37 -16.46 -4.68
N PRO A 291 12.22 -17.46 -5.00
CA PRO A 291 13.67 -17.38 -4.82
C PRO A 291 14.35 -16.34 -5.73
N ALA A 292 13.67 -15.88 -6.78
CA ALA A 292 14.19 -14.84 -7.68
C ALA A 292 14.10 -13.42 -7.09
N PHE A 293 13.31 -13.22 -6.04
CA PHE A 293 13.17 -11.91 -5.42
C PHE A 293 14.29 -11.66 -4.40
N ALA A 294 15.15 -10.69 -4.68
CA ALA A 294 16.15 -10.21 -3.74
C ALA A 294 15.52 -9.19 -2.77
N LEU A 295 15.00 -9.67 -1.64
CA LEU A 295 14.28 -8.84 -0.66
C LEU A 295 15.09 -8.59 0.59
N GLU A 296 14.69 -7.54 1.29
CA GLU A 296 15.05 -7.26 2.67
C GLU A 296 13.79 -6.80 3.42
N TYR A 297 13.78 -6.95 4.75
CA TYR A 297 12.70 -6.47 5.59
C TYR A 297 13.18 -5.48 6.65
N LEU A 298 12.27 -4.59 7.05
CA LEU A 298 12.41 -3.63 8.14
C LEU A 298 11.30 -3.87 9.17
N PRO A 299 11.58 -4.04 10.47
CA PRO A 299 10.54 -4.14 11.49
C PRO A 299 9.53 -2.97 11.43
N ASN A 300 8.24 -3.25 11.54
CA ASN A 300 7.19 -2.25 11.32
C ASN A 300 6.44 -1.90 12.61
N ARG A 301 6.64 -0.67 13.12
CA ARG A 301 5.90 -0.09 14.27
C ARG A 301 5.81 -1.08 15.44
N ASN A 302 4.69 -1.11 16.16
CA ASN A 302 4.48 -2.01 17.28
C ASN A 302 3.73 -3.28 16.84
N SER A 303 4.43 -4.41 16.79
CA SER A 303 3.87 -5.72 16.48
C SER A 303 3.13 -6.36 17.66
N LEU A 304 3.40 -5.96 18.91
CA LEU A 304 2.80 -6.60 20.09
C LEU A 304 1.28 -6.47 20.14
N VAL A 305 0.74 -5.37 19.61
CA VAL A 305 -0.71 -5.13 19.50
C VAL A 305 -1.42 -6.27 18.75
N TYR A 306 -0.76 -6.85 17.75
CA TYR A 306 -1.31 -7.95 16.96
C TYR A 306 -1.33 -9.27 17.73
N GLY A 307 -0.42 -9.43 18.69
CA GLY A 307 -0.48 -10.54 19.64
C GLY A 307 -1.79 -10.55 20.42
N ASP A 308 -2.22 -9.38 20.88
CA ASP A 308 -3.48 -9.24 21.62
C ASP A 308 -4.69 -9.32 20.68
N LEU A 309 -4.65 -8.65 19.53
CA LEU A 309 -5.75 -8.67 18.54
C LEU A 309 -6.02 -10.08 18.02
N TYR A 310 -4.99 -10.88 17.78
CA TYR A 310 -5.12 -12.27 17.32
C TYR A 310 -5.26 -13.29 18.45
N GLY A 311 -5.16 -12.83 19.70
CA GLY A 311 -5.23 -13.67 20.89
C GLY A 311 -4.08 -14.66 21.02
N ILE A 312 -2.89 -14.35 20.50
CA ILE A 312 -1.68 -15.20 20.53
C ILE A 312 -0.60 -14.67 21.49
N SER A 313 -0.80 -13.51 22.15
CA SER A 313 0.22 -12.85 22.97
C SER A 313 0.79 -13.71 24.10
N LYS A 314 -0.05 -14.59 24.68
CA LYS A 314 0.32 -15.49 25.78
C LYS A 314 1.05 -16.76 25.34
N GLU A 315 0.88 -17.19 24.09
CA GLU A 315 1.43 -18.46 23.60
C GLU A 315 2.62 -18.27 22.64
N ALA A 316 2.57 -17.25 21.79
CA ALA A 316 3.61 -17.04 20.79
C ALA A 316 4.90 -16.51 21.41
N SER A 317 6.02 -17.17 21.13
CA SER A 317 7.36 -16.67 21.43
C SER A 317 7.81 -15.58 20.45
N THR A 318 7.26 -15.56 19.24
CA THR A 318 7.59 -14.56 18.21
C THR A 318 6.31 -13.93 17.66
N ILE A 319 6.27 -12.59 17.65
CA ILE A 319 5.18 -11.78 17.08
C ILE A 319 5.85 -10.63 16.34
N PHE A 320 5.91 -10.75 15.01
CA PHE A 320 6.72 -9.89 14.17
C PHE A 320 5.93 -9.41 12.95
N ARG A 321 6.00 -8.11 12.68
CA ARG A 321 5.53 -7.52 11.43
C ARG A 321 6.63 -6.67 10.84
N ALA A 322 6.78 -6.72 9.53
CA ALA A 322 7.84 -6.02 8.82
C ALA A 322 7.39 -5.53 7.45
N THR A 323 8.07 -4.48 6.99
CA THR A 323 7.93 -3.91 5.66
C THR A 323 8.98 -4.48 4.73
N LEU A 324 8.58 -4.95 3.55
CA LEU A 324 9.47 -5.48 2.52
C LEU A 324 10.03 -4.36 1.62
N ARG A 325 11.28 -4.51 1.22
CA ARG A 325 11.99 -3.71 0.21
C ARG A 325 12.85 -4.62 -0.66
N TYR A 326 13.29 -4.13 -1.81
CA TYR A 326 14.35 -4.79 -2.55
C TYR A 326 15.69 -4.56 -1.85
N GLN A 327 16.56 -5.57 -1.94
CA GLN A 327 17.84 -5.58 -1.24
C GLN A 327 18.73 -4.38 -1.63
N GLY A 328 19.27 -3.69 -0.61
CA GLY A 328 20.15 -2.53 -0.75
C GLY A 328 19.43 -1.19 -0.59
N PHE A 329 18.09 -1.17 -0.62
CA PHE A 329 17.30 0.04 -0.36
C PHE A 329 17.67 0.69 0.97
N SER A 330 17.66 -0.09 2.05
CA SER A 330 17.82 0.43 3.42
C SER A 330 19.22 0.95 3.69
N GLN A 331 20.25 0.33 3.10
CA GLN A 331 21.63 0.83 3.21
C GLN A 331 21.79 2.20 2.56
N ILE A 332 21.16 2.42 1.40
CA ILE A 332 21.16 3.73 0.72
C ILE A 332 20.38 4.75 1.56
N MET A 333 19.19 4.40 2.02
CA MET A 333 18.35 5.29 2.82
C MET A 333 19.00 5.65 4.16
N SER A 334 19.66 4.70 4.82
CA SER A 334 20.49 4.94 6.02
C SER A 334 21.60 5.95 5.73
N CYS A 335 22.33 5.79 4.63
CA CYS A 335 23.37 6.74 4.26
C CYS A 335 22.81 8.15 3.98
N LEU A 336 21.71 8.26 3.23
CA LEU A 336 21.02 9.55 3.00
C LEU A 336 20.56 10.20 4.31
N ALA A 337 20.03 9.41 5.25
CA ALA A 337 19.67 9.89 6.58
C ALA A 337 20.90 10.42 7.34
N LYS A 338 22.00 9.66 7.33
CA LYS A 338 23.27 10.04 7.97
C LYS A 338 23.92 11.27 7.34
N ILE A 339 23.71 11.53 6.04
CA ILE A 339 24.09 12.82 5.41
C ILE A 339 23.25 13.99 5.94
N GLY A 340 22.00 13.75 6.35
CA GLY A 340 21.09 14.79 6.86
C GLY A 340 19.95 15.15 5.90
N PHE A 341 19.73 14.37 4.84
CA PHE A 341 18.64 14.63 3.89
C PHE A 341 17.24 14.48 4.50
N PHE A 342 17.11 13.84 5.66
CA PHE A 342 15.81 13.59 6.29
C PHE A 342 15.55 14.49 7.50
N GLU A 343 16.31 15.56 7.67
CA GLU A 343 16.06 16.58 8.70
C GLU A 343 14.94 17.52 8.27
N THR A 344 13.96 17.74 9.16
CA THR A 344 12.75 18.52 8.92
C THR A 344 12.87 19.98 9.34
N GLU A 345 13.93 20.33 10.07
CA GLU A 345 14.16 21.69 10.53
C GLU A 345 14.41 22.64 9.35
N VAL A 346 13.97 23.89 9.50
CA VAL A 346 14.16 24.91 8.47
C VAL A 346 15.65 25.17 8.29
N HIS A 347 16.15 24.91 7.09
CA HIS A 347 17.58 25.03 6.80
C HIS A 347 17.97 26.49 6.52
N PRO A 348 19.05 27.04 7.11
CA PRO A 348 19.45 28.44 6.92
C PRO A 348 19.62 28.87 5.45
N LEU A 349 20.29 28.04 4.63
CA LEU A 349 20.43 28.29 3.18
C LEU A 349 19.12 28.27 2.40
N LEU A 350 18.04 27.73 2.98
CA LEU A 350 16.71 27.70 2.37
C LEU A 350 15.81 28.81 2.92
N LYS A 351 16.32 29.73 3.74
CA LYS A 351 15.61 30.96 4.14
C LYS A 351 15.70 32.01 3.03
N GLN A 352 14.83 33.02 3.10
CA GLN A 352 14.64 34.08 2.09
C GLN A 352 15.97 34.61 1.50
N GLY A 353 15.99 34.83 0.19
CA GLY A 353 17.18 35.25 -0.56
C GLY A 353 17.35 34.48 -1.87
N GLN A 354 18.55 34.55 -2.46
CA GLN A 354 18.93 33.73 -3.62
C GLN A 354 18.91 32.26 -3.20
N ARG A 355 18.24 31.41 -3.99
CA ARG A 355 18.15 29.98 -3.70
C ARG A 355 19.48 29.28 -4.02
N PRO A 356 19.99 28.39 -3.14
CA PRO A 356 21.17 27.60 -3.46
C PRO A 356 20.84 26.58 -4.56
N THR A 357 21.86 26.15 -5.29
CA THR A 357 21.72 24.98 -6.16
C THR A 357 21.70 23.69 -5.33
N PHE A 358 21.21 22.59 -5.89
CA PHE A 358 21.28 21.28 -5.22
C PHE A 358 22.72 20.89 -4.88
N LYS A 359 23.68 21.17 -5.78
CA LYS A 359 25.11 20.95 -5.53
C LYS A 359 25.63 21.71 -4.31
N VAL A 360 25.34 23.01 -4.24
CA VAL A 360 25.74 23.87 -3.11
C VAL A 360 25.10 23.38 -1.81
N PHE A 361 23.82 23.00 -1.86
CA PHE A 361 23.11 22.48 -0.70
C PHE A 361 23.67 21.14 -0.19
N LEU A 362 23.99 20.20 -1.08
CA LEU A 362 24.65 18.94 -0.72
C LEU A 362 26.04 19.17 -0.08
N SER A 363 26.81 20.12 -0.63
CA SER A 363 28.11 20.54 -0.06
C SER A 363 27.94 21.05 1.37
N ASP A 364 26.94 21.90 1.61
CA ASP A 364 26.65 22.45 2.92
C ASP A 364 26.16 21.41 3.93
N LEU A 365 25.30 20.47 3.54
CA LEU A 365 24.88 19.37 4.41
C LEU A 365 26.07 18.52 4.88
N LEU A 366 27.00 18.21 3.98
CA LEU A 366 28.20 17.46 4.34
C LEU A 366 29.16 18.28 5.21
N LYS A 367 29.33 19.59 4.94
CA LYS A 367 30.19 20.46 5.77
C LYS A 367 29.63 20.66 7.17
N SER A 368 28.34 21.01 7.29
CA SER A 368 27.69 21.32 8.57
C SER A 368 27.69 20.13 9.52
N LYS A 369 27.46 18.91 8.98
CA LYS A 369 27.37 17.70 9.79
C LYS A 369 28.74 17.13 10.19
N PHE A 370 29.79 17.44 9.44
CA PHE A 370 31.13 16.88 9.64
C PHE A 370 32.23 17.94 9.79
N SER A 371 31.87 19.16 10.22
CA SER A 371 32.78 20.30 10.37
C SER A 371 33.98 20.00 11.28
N ASN A 372 33.82 19.07 12.23
CA ASN A 372 34.87 18.66 13.17
C ASN A 372 35.75 17.51 12.65
N SER A 373 35.34 16.85 11.56
CA SER A 373 35.97 15.62 11.06
C SER A 373 36.77 15.84 9.78
N VAL A 374 36.39 16.80 8.93
CA VAL A 374 37.13 17.07 7.69
C VAL A 374 37.08 18.56 7.36
N ASN A 375 38.25 19.21 7.29
CA ASN A 375 38.39 20.59 6.81
C ASN A 375 38.60 20.56 5.29
N VAL A 376 37.53 20.28 4.53
CA VAL A 376 37.60 20.26 3.07
C VAL A 376 37.29 21.66 2.53
N GLU A 377 38.33 22.35 2.07
CA GLU A 377 38.20 23.64 1.40
C GLU A 377 37.40 23.51 0.08
N ASP A 378 37.62 22.44 -0.70
CA ASP A 378 36.94 22.18 -1.98
C ASP A 378 35.96 20.98 -1.97
N MET A 379 34.86 21.09 -1.21
CA MET A 379 33.80 20.08 -1.21
C MET A 379 33.05 19.99 -2.55
N GLU A 380 33.00 21.07 -3.32
CA GLU A 380 32.28 21.09 -4.59
C GLU A 380 33.05 20.35 -5.69
N GLY A 381 34.38 20.38 -5.66
CA GLY A 381 35.24 19.53 -6.48
C GLY A 381 35.01 18.05 -6.16
N ILE A 382 34.98 17.70 -4.87
CA ILE A 382 34.71 16.32 -4.41
C ILE A 382 33.37 15.80 -4.91
N ILE A 383 32.29 16.60 -4.83
CA ILE A 383 30.96 16.19 -5.33
C ILE A 383 30.98 15.89 -6.84
N GLY A 384 31.91 16.49 -7.60
CA GLY A 384 32.11 16.19 -9.02
C GLY A 384 32.79 14.84 -9.29
N ASN A 385 33.45 14.23 -8.31
CA ASN A 385 34.25 13.02 -8.47
C ASN A 385 33.71 11.85 -7.62
N GLU A 386 33.23 10.79 -8.27
CA GLU A 386 32.65 9.63 -7.58
C GLU A 386 33.62 8.93 -6.63
N LYS A 387 34.90 8.80 -7.01
CA LYS A 387 35.89 8.10 -6.18
C LYS A 387 36.17 8.86 -4.89
N GLU A 388 36.24 10.19 -4.99
CA GLU A 388 36.45 11.05 -3.83
C GLU A 388 35.23 11.06 -2.92
N MET A 389 34.01 11.08 -3.47
CA MET A 389 32.79 10.92 -2.66
C MET A 389 32.73 9.56 -1.96
N ILE A 390 33.11 8.45 -2.61
CA ILE A 390 33.14 7.12 -1.98
C ILE A 390 34.13 7.12 -0.80
N ALA A 391 35.33 7.65 -1.02
CA ALA A 391 36.35 7.76 0.01
C ALA A 391 35.87 8.64 1.17
N LEU A 392 35.24 9.78 0.87
CA LEU A 392 34.67 10.68 1.87
C LEU A 392 33.58 9.98 2.70
N PHE A 393 32.61 9.33 2.07
CA PHE A 393 31.49 8.69 2.78
C PHE A 393 31.96 7.56 3.69
N THR A 394 32.97 6.80 3.24
CA THR A 394 33.58 5.73 4.02
C THR A 394 34.39 6.30 5.19
N THR A 395 35.18 7.34 4.95
CA THR A 395 36.01 8.01 5.98
C THR A 395 35.16 8.66 7.07
N LEU A 396 34.02 9.25 6.70
CA LEU A 396 33.05 9.84 7.62
C LEU A 396 32.24 8.78 8.40
N GLY A 397 32.41 7.49 8.10
CA GLY A 397 31.62 6.42 8.74
C GLY A 397 30.14 6.44 8.37
N LEU A 398 29.76 7.10 7.27
CA LEU A 398 28.37 7.17 6.82
C LEU A 398 27.84 5.79 6.41
N CYS A 399 28.67 5.01 5.71
CA CYS A 399 28.33 3.68 5.24
C CYS A 399 29.58 2.90 4.79
N LYS A 400 29.41 1.61 4.48
CA LYS A 400 30.45 0.79 3.85
C LYS A 400 30.62 1.18 2.37
N GLU A 401 31.79 0.89 1.79
CA GLU A 401 32.15 1.26 0.42
C GLU A 401 31.09 0.86 -0.64
N THR A 402 30.57 -0.36 -0.56
CA THR A 402 29.53 -0.85 -1.48
C THR A 402 28.22 -0.05 -1.38
N ALA A 403 27.83 0.36 -0.18
CA ALA A 403 26.68 1.22 0.06
C ALA A 403 26.97 2.67 -0.36
N ALA A 404 28.19 3.16 -0.19
CA ALA A 404 28.61 4.49 -0.64
C ALA A 404 28.48 4.61 -2.16
N MET A 405 28.97 3.61 -2.91
CA MET A 405 28.82 3.53 -4.37
C MET A 405 27.36 3.62 -4.81
N LYS A 406 26.47 2.83 -4.20
CA LYS A 406 25.03 2.84 -4.53
C LYS A 406 24.36 4.16 -4.13
N THR A 407 24.75 4.73 -3.00
CA THR A 407 24.22 6.02 -2.53
C THR A 407 24.62 7.16 -3.46
N ILE A 408 25.87 7.19 -3.93
CA ILE A 408 26.35 8.20 -4.88
C ILE A 408 25.62 8.10 -6.22
N LYS A 409 25.42 6.87 -6.73
CA LYS A 409 24.57 6.65 -7.91
C LYS A 409 23.15 7.17 -7.69
N THR A 410 22.61 6.98 -6.50
CA THR A 410 21.29 7.51 -6.12
C THR A 410 21.26 9.04 -6.07
N ILE A 411 22.25 9.68 -5.44
CA ILE A 411 22.41 11.15 -5.40
C ILE A 411 22.47 11.72 -6.83
N LYS A 412 23.20 11.04 -7.72
CA LYS A 412 23.28 11.42 -9.13
C LYS A 412 21.94 11.28 -9.85
N PHE A 413 21.31 10.11 -9.72
CA PHE A 413 20.00 9.83 -10.33
C PHE A 413 18.92 10.82 -9.88
N LEU A 414 18.91 11.18 -8.59
CA LEU A 414 17.98 12.15 -8.02
C LEU A 414 18.28 13.60 -8.42
N GLY A 415 19.43 13.88 -9.04
CA GLY A 415 19.84 15.24 -9.41
C GLY A 415 20.27 16.10 -8.21
N LEU A 416 20.63 15.48 -7.08
CA LEU A 416 21.05 16.19 -5.86
C LEU A 416 22.44 16.83 -5.97
N HIS A 417 23.16 16.59 -7.07
CA HIS A 417 24.46 17.16 -7.40
C HIS A 417 24.40 18.23 -8.50
N GLU A 418 23.20 18.54 -9.01
CA GLU A 418 23.02 19.42 -10.16
C GLU A 418 23.16 20.91 -9.79
N ASN A 419 23.62 21.72 -10.75
CA ASN A 419 23.65 23.18 -10.66
C ASN A 419 22.28 23.80 -11.01
N VAL A 420 21.21 23.27 -10.41
CA VAL A 420 19.84 23.76 -10.57
C VAL A 420 19.39 24.34 -9.23
N GLU A 421 18.70 25.48 -9.23
CA GLU A 421 18.23 26.12 -7.99
C GLU A 421 17.14 25.31 -7.30
N ILE A 422 17.19 25.28 -5.97
CA ILE A 422 16.16 24.63 -5.15
C ILE A 422 14.91 25.51 -5.11
N PRO A 423 13.72 24.99 -5.46
CA PRO A 423 12.48 25.77 -5.44
C PRO A 423 12.17 26.39 -4.06
N ALA A 424 11.48 27.53 -4.07
CA ALA A 424 11.07 28.25 -2.86
C ALA A 424 10.05 27.46 -2.00
N THR A 425 9.42 26.43 -2.56
CA THR A 425 8.53 25.51 -1.83
C THR A 425 9.27 24.62 -0.84
N CYS A 426 10.59 24.46 -0.96
CA CYS A 426 11.39 23.67 -0.02
C CYS A 426 11.93 24.53 1.11
N SER A 427 11.67 24.13 2.35
CA SER A 427 12.12 24.83 3.57
C SER A 427 13.18 24.06 4.36
N SER A 428 13.21 22.73 4.20
CA SER A 428 14.08 21.80 4.93
C SER A 428 14.83 20.85 3.99
N ALA A 429 15.84 20.14 4.51
CA ALA A 429 16.52 19.09 3.75
C ALA A 429 15.56 17.95 3.36
N PHE A 430 14.61 17.64 4.26
CA PHE A 430 13.53 16.69 4.02
C PHE A 430 12.66 17.08 2.82
N ASP A 431 12.29 18.37 2.69
CA ASP A 431 11.51 18.85 1.54
C ASP A 431 12.28 18.68 0.23
N VAL A 432 13.58 19.02 0.23
CA VAL A 432 14.49 18.87 -0.92
C VAL A 432 14.58 17.41 -1.37
N ALA A 433 14.75 16.49 -0.41
CA ALA A 433 14.79 15.06 -0.69
C ALA A 433 13.45 14.56 -1.25
N CYS A 434 12.33 14.92 -0.61
CA CYS A 434 10.99 14.54 -1.06
C CYS A 434 10.71 15.02 -2.48
N LEU A 435 11.00 16.28 -2.79
CA LEU A 435 10.81 16.86 -4.12
C LEU A 435 11.57 16.07 -5.19
N ARG A 436 12.87 15.82 -4.98
CA ARG A 436 13.69 15.10 -5.98
C ARG A 436 13.26 13.65 -6.12
N MET A 437 12.91 13.00 -5.01
CA MET A 437 12.38 11.65 -5.02
C MET A 437 11.04 11.56 -5.75
N GLU A 438 10.12 12.50 -5.54
CA GLU A 438 8.84 12.56 -6.25
C GLU A 438 9.03 12.69 -7.76
N GLN A 439 9.90 13.61 -8.17
CA GLN A 439 10.19 13.87 -9.58
C GLN A 439 10.85 12.69 -10.30
N LYS A 440 11.76 11.98 -9.63
CA LYS A 440 12.65 10.99 -10.28
C LYS A 440 12.22 9.53 -10.03
N LEU A 441 11.42 9.25 -9.01
CA LEU A 441 11.00 7.90 -8.62
C LEU A 441 9.48 7.70 -8.81
N SER A 442 8.90 8.36 -9.82
CA SER A 442 7.52 8.14 -10.26
C SER A 442 7.45 7.00 -11.29
N TYR A 443 6.29 6.34 -11.36
CA TYR A 443 6.00 5.36 -12.41
C TYR A 443 5.75 6.05 -13.75
N SER A 444 6.29 5.49 -14.83
CA SER A 444 5.85 5.83 -16.19
C SER A 444 4.57 5.06 -16.55
N ALA A 445 3.90 5.46 -17.64
CA ALA A 445 2.59 4.93 -18.01
C ALA A 445 2.56 3.40 -18.24
N ASN A 446 3.68 2.80 -18.64
CA ASN A 446 3.81 1.38 -18.97
C ASN A 446 4.43 0.55 -17.83
N GLU A 447 4.75 1.17 -16.70
CA GLU A 447 5.33 0.48 -15.56
C GLU A 447 4.28 0.06 -14.56
N GLN A 448 4.49 -1.12 -13.98
CA GLN A 448 3.58 -1.70 -13.00
C GLN A 448 4.21 -1.65 -11.61
N ASP A 449 3.39 -1.37 -10.60
CA ASP A 449 3.72 -1.72 -9.24
C ASP A 449 3.36 -3.19 -8.97
N MET A 450 3.73 -3.63 -7.77
CA MET A 450 3.55 -4.96 -7.25
C MET A 450 3.27 -4.85 -5.75
N VAL A 451 2.38 -5.68 -5.26
CA VAL A 451 2.17 -5.91 -3.83
C VAL A 451 2.60 -7.33 -3.50
N LEU A 452 3.42 -7.46 -2.47
CA LEU A 452 3.82 -8.74 -1.90
C LEU A 452 3.49 -8.73 -0.41
N LEU A 453 2.61 -9.64 0.00
CA LEU A 453 2.24 -9.88 1.39
C LEU A 453 2.52 -11.36 1.69
N HIS A 454 3.25 -11.64 2.76
CA HIS A 454 3.66 -12.98 3.14
C HIS A 454 3.54 -13.18 4.65
N HIS A 455 2.88 -14.25 5.06
CA HIS A 455 2.80 -14.67 6.46
C HIS A 455 3.50 -16.00 6.67
N GLU A 456 4.13 -16.13 7.83
CA GLU A 456 4.65 -17.39 8.35
C GLU A 456 4.09 -17.61 9.76
N VAL A 457 3.50 -18.78 9.99
CA VAL A 457 2.89 -19.17 11.28
C VAL A 457 3.40 -20.54 11.68
N GLU A 458 4.24 -20.57 12.73
CA GLU A 458 4.68 -21.83 13.31
C GLU A 458 3.65 -22.35 14.31
N VAL A 459 3.22 -23.58 14.10
CA VAL A 459 2.20 -24.27 14.89
C VAL A 459 2.82 -25.47 15.60
N GLU A 460 2.64 -25.54 16.90
CA GLU A 460 3.04 -26.67 17.74
C GLU A 460 1.80 -27.45 18.18
N PHE A 461 1.87 -28.78 18.16
CA PHE A 461 0.77 -29.65 18.59
C PHE A 461 1.11 -30.35 19.92
N PRO A 462 0.35 -30.09 21.00
CA PRO A 462 0.63 -30.69 22.31
C PRO A 462 0.48 -32.21 22.38
N ASP A 463 -0.09 -32.85 21.36
CA ASP A 463 -0.32 -34.30 21.29
C ASP A 463 0.84 -35.08 20.65
N GLY A 464 1.98 -34.42 20.41
CA GLY A 464 3.20 -35.04 19.88
C GLY A 464 3.25 -35.12 18.35
N ARG A 465 2.26 -34.57 17.63
CA ARG A 465 2.38 -34.37 16.18
C ARG A 465 3.57 -33.45 15.86
N PRO A 466 4.23 -33.64 14.70
CA PRO A 466 5.26 -32.72 14.23
C PRO A 466 4.77 -31.28 14.20
N SER A 467 5.66 -30.33 14.49
CA SER A 467 5.33 -28.91 14.30
C SER A 467 5.15 -28.61 12.82
N GLU A 468 4.38 -27.58 12.52
CA GLU A 468 4.11 -27.18 11.14
C GLU A 468 4.44 -25.71 10.95
N ASN A 469 4.99 -25.34 9.79
CA ASN A 469 5.09 -23.96 9.34
C ASN A 469 4.03 -23.71 8.26
N HIS A 470 3.06 -22.86 8.57
CA HIS A 470 1.99 -22.47 7.66
C HIS A 470 2.42 -21.17 6.99
N ARG A 471 2.34 -21.12 5.66
CA ARG A 471 2.73 -19.96 4.87
C ARG A 471 1.57 -19.53 3.99
N ALA A 472 1.33 -18.23 3.91
CA ALA A 472 0.34 -17.66 3.01
C ALA A 472 0.95 -16.47 2.26
N THR A 473 0.79 -16.44 0.94
CA THR A 473 1.44 -15.41 0.10
C THR A 473 0.43 -14.79 -0.84
N LEU A 474 0.33 -13.46 -0.85
CA LEU A 474 -0.31 -12.68 -1.90
C LEU A 474 0.79 -12.00 -2.72
N LEU A 475 0.77 -12.23 -4.02
CA LEU A 475 1.61 -11.54 -5.00
C LEU A 475 0.71 -11.01 -6.12
N GLU A 476 0.52 -9.69 -6.15
CA GLU A 476 -0.35 -9.01 -7.12
C GLU A 476 0.44 -7.95 -7.91
N PHE A 477 0.16 -7.82 -9.20
CA PHE A 477 0.75 -6.80 -10.08
C PHE A 477 -0.31 -5.81 -10.52
N GLY A 478 0.11 -4.57 -10.79
CA GLY A 478 -0.77 -3.57 -11.41
C GLY A 478 -1.30 -4.07 -12.76
N ARG A 479 -2.54 -3.75 -13.09
CA ARG A 479 -3.22 -4.20 -14.31
C ARG A 479 -3.42 -3.03 -15.25
N THR A 480 -3.22 -3.24 -16.54
CA THR A 480 -3.54 -2.25 -17.58
C THR A 480 -4.63 -2.80 -18.47
N GLU A 481 -5.79 -2.16 -18.44
CA GLU A 481 -6.97 -2.54 -19.22
C GLU A 481 -7.44 -1.34 -20.03
N ASN A 482 -7.64 -1.52 -21.34
CA ASN A 482 -8.06 -0.44 -22.26
C ASN A 482 -7.21 0.84 -22.17
N GLY A 483 -5.90 0.69 -21.92
CA GLY A 483 -4.96 1.81 -21.78
C GLY A 483 -4.99 2.51 -20.42
N LYS A 484 -5.81 2.04 -19.47
CA LYS A 484 -5.86 2.57 -18.10
C LYS A 484 -5.13 1.62 -17.14
N THR A 485 -4.12 2.14 -16.44
CA THR A 485 -3.34 1.37 -15.47
C THR A 485 -3.91 1.55 -14.06
N THR A 486 -4.24 0.44 -13.42
CA THR A 486 -4.64 0.36 -12.01
C THR A 486 -3.54 -0.34 -11.23
N THR A 487 -3.06 0.29 -10.16
CA THR A 487 -1.94 -0.26 -9.37
C THR A 487 -2.37 -1.46 -8.53
N ALA A 488 -1.45 -2.39 -8.27
CA ALA A 488 -1.65 -3.50 -7.32
C ALA A 488 -2.07 -2.97 -5.94
N MET A 489 -1.48 -1.85 -5.50
CA MET A 489 -1.88 -1.16 -4.27
C MET A 489 -3.34 -0.69 -4.32
N ALA A 490 -3.79 -0.13 -5.45
CA ALA A 490 -5.17 0.31 -5.59
C ALA A 490 -6.16 -0.87 -5.59
N LEU A 491 -5.83 -1.96 -6.27
CA LEU A 491 -6.63 -3.19 -6.29
C LEU A 491 -6.76 -3.79 -4.89
N THR A 492 -5.63 -4.02 -4.23
CA THR A 492 -5.56 -4.70 -2.91
C THR A 492 -6.04 -3.86 -1.74
N VAL A 493 -6.33 -2.56 -1.94
CA VAL A 493 -6.96 -1.70 -0.93
C VAL A 493 -8.43 -1.44 -1.29
N GLY A 494 -8.72 -1.07 -2.53
CA GLY A 494 -10.06 -0.69 -2.97
C GLY A 494 -11.03 -1.88 -2.99
N ILE A 495 -10.59 -3.04 -3.48
CA ILE A 495 -11.45 -4.23 -3.59
C ILE A 495 -11.86 -4.76 -2.21
N PRO A 496 -10.95 -4.97 -1.23
CA PRO A 496 -11.36 -5.39 0.12
C PRO A 496 -12.33 -4.39 0.78
N ALA A 497 -12.14 -3.09 0.59
CA ALA A 497 -13.02 -2.08 1.16
C ALA A 497 -14.43 -2.13 0.54
N ALA A 498 -14.49 -2.32 -0.78
CA ALA A 498 -15.74 -2.57 -1.49
C ALA A 498 -16.43 -3.89 -1.07
N ILE A 499 -15.65 -4.95 -0.84
CA ILE A 499 -16.16 -6.22 -0.29
C ILE A 499 -16.77 -5.98 1.09
N GLY A 500 -16.12 -5.21 1.97
CA GLY A 500 -16.68 -4.83 3.27
C GLY A 500 -18.05 -4.16 3.14
N ALA A 501 -18.19 -3.24 2.17
CA ALA A 501 -19.46 -2.57 1.92
C ALA A 501 -20.53 -3.55 1.39
N LEU A 502 -20.14 -4.45 0.49
CA LEU A 502 -21.01 -5.50 -0.03
C LEU A 502 -21.54 -6.43 1.08
N LEU A 503 -20.67 -6.85 2.01
CA LEU A 503 -21.06 -7.71 3.13
C LEU A 503 -22.08 -7.03 4.05
N LEU A 504 -21.94 -5.72 4.28
CA LEU A 504 -22.89 -4.93 5.07
C LEU A 504 -24.22 -4.74 4.33
N LEU A 505 -24.18 -4.41 3.03
CA LEU A 505 -25.38 -4.30 2.19
C LEU A 505 -26.20 -5.60 2.14
N GLN A 506 -25.52 -6.74 2.11
CA GLN A 506 -26.15 -8.06 2.11
C GLN A 506 -26.49 -8.57 3.50
N ASN A 507 -26.29 -7.76 4.54
CA ASN A 507 -26.53 -8.12 5.94
C ASN A 507 -25.81 -9.43 6.34
N LYS A 508 -24.59 -9.66 5.81
CA LYS A 508 -23.75 -10.82 6.13
C LYS A 508 -22.99 -10.63 7.45
N VAL A 509 -22.78 -9.39 7.85
CA VAL A 509 -22.14 -9.03 9.13
C VAL A 509 -23.21 -8.53 10.10
N GLN A 510 -23.38 -9.25 11.20
CA GLN A 510 -24.39 -8.94 12.22
C GLN A 510 -23.81 -8.17 13.40
N THR A 511 -22.51 -8.29 13.65
CA THR A 511 -21.85 -7.58 14.74
C THR A 511 -21.92 -6.07 14.55
N ARG A 512 -22.37 -5.37 15.60
CA ARG A 512 -22.49 -3.90 15.67
C ARG A 512 -21.36 -3.32 16.51
N GLY A 513 -21.11 -2.02 16.35
CA GLY A 513 -19.97 -1.33 16.96
C GLY A 513 -18.83 -1.10 15.98
N VAL A 514 -17.66 -0.80 16.52
CA VAL A 514 -16.42 -0.59 15.77
C VAL A 514 -15.68 -1.92 15.70
N ILE A 515 -15.61 -2.48 14.50
CA ILE A 515 -15.05 -3.81 14.26
C ILE A 515 -13.93 -3.78 13.22
N ARG A 516 -13.17 -4.87 13.20
CA ARG A 516 -12.07 -5.18 12.27
C ARG A 516 -12.37 -6.52 11.59
N PRO A 517 -11.71 -6.87 10.48
CA PRO A 517 -11.90 -8.18 9.83
C PRO A 517 -11.19 -9.33 10.57
N LEU A 518 -11.36 -9.40 11.88
CA LEU A 518 -10.80 -10.45 12.75
C LEU A 518 -11.79 -11.60 12.98
N ASN A 519 -13.09 -11.32 12.87
CA ASN A 519 -14.14 -12.30 13.09
C ASN A 519 -14.39 -13.15 11.83
N PRO A 520 -14.64 -14.47 11.98
CA PRO A 520 -14.94 -15.35 10.86
C PRO A 520 -16.12 -14.90 10.00
N GLU A 521 -17.11 -14.22 10.61
CA GLU A 521 -18.26 -13.65 9.88
C GLU A 521 -17.85 -12.63 8.81
N VAL A 522 -16.70 -11.97 8.99
CA VAL A 522 -16.16 -10.98 8.05
C VAL A 522 -15.13 -11.65 7.14
N TYR A 523 -14.08 -12.23 7.71
CA TYR A 523 -12.91 -12.62 6.91
C TYR A 523 -13.17 -13.83 6.01
N ILE A 524 -14.03 -14.79 6.41
CA ILE A 524 -14.31 -15.96 5.57
C ILE A 524 -14.96 -15.54 4.25
N PRO A 525 -16.14 -14.88 4.25
CA PRO A 525 -16.75 -14.47 2.99
C PRO A 525 -15.91 -13.41 2.26
N ALA A 526 -15.18 -12.55 2.98
CA ALA A 526 -14.33 -11.56 2.32
C ALA A 526 -13.19 -12.20 1.52
N LEU A 527 -12.49 -13.21 2.08
CA LEU A 527 -11.42 -13.93 1.39
C LEU A 527 -11.97 -14.72 0.19
N ASP A 528 -13.11 -15.40 0.33
CA ASP A 528 -13.75 -16.14 -0.77
C ASP A 528 -14.09 -15.23 -1.96
N ILE A 529 -14.60 -14.02 -1.67
CA ILE A 529 -14.93 -13.02 -2.70
C ILE A 529 -13.67 -12.43 -3.31
N LEU A 530 -12.63 -12.20 -2.50
CA LEU A 530 -11.35 -11.68 -2.95
C LEU A 530 -10.67 -12.65 -3.94
N GLU A 531 -10.65 -13.95 -3.61
CA GLU A 531 -10.13 -14.99 -4.52
C GLU A 531 -10.96 -15.09 -5.80
N ALA A 532 -12.29 -15.02 -5.70
CA ALA A 532 -13.15 -15.03 -6.88
C ALA A 532 -12.99 -13.78 -7.76
N SER A 533 -12.60 -12.65 -7.19
CA SER A 533 -12.24 -11.43 -7.95
C SER A 533 -10.87 -11.53 -8.65
N GLY A 534 -10.16 -12.64 -8.46
CA GLY A 534 -8.88 -12.94 -9.10
C GLY A 534 -7.64 -12.61 -8.28
N ILE A 535 -7.78 -12.14 -7.04
CA ILE A 535 -6.64 -11.92 -6.13
C ILE A 535 -6.34 -13.25 -5.41
N LYS A 536 -5.26 -13.91 -5.81
CA LYS A 536 -4.92 -15.25 -5.33
C LYS A 536 -4.20 -15.22 -3.98
N LEU A 537 -4.57 -16.14 -3.10
CA LEU A 537 -4.02 -16.26 -1.75
C LEU A 537 -3.49 -17.68 -1.47
N PRO A 538 -2.48 -18.18 -2.20
CA PRO A 538 -1.92 -19.51 -1.99
C PRO A 538 -1.44 -19.72 -0.54
N GLU A 539 -1.92 -20.81 0.05
CA GLU A 539 -1.51 -21.32 1.35
C GLU A 539 -0.69 -22.60 1.19
N LYS A 540 0.33 -22.78 2.01
CA LYS A 540 1.15 -23.99 2.10
C LYS A 540 1.40 -24.36 3.54
N VAL A 541 1.49 -25.66 3.80
CA VAL A 541 1.85 -26.21 5.10
C VAL A 541 3.08 -27.08 4.93
N GLU A 542 4.10 -26.83 5.72
CA GLU A 542 5.35 -27.59 5.76
C GLU A 542 5.53 -28.21 7.14
N ILE A 543 5.97 -29.47 7.20
CA ILE A 543 6.25 -30.16 8.46
C ILE A 543 7.71 -29.83 8.87
N LEU A 544 7.90 -29.41 10.12
CA LEU A 544 9.20 -29.03 10.71
C LEU A 544 9.91 -30.20 11.40
#